data_AF-A0A6N9AYM1-F1
#
_entry.id   AF-A0A6N9AYM1-F1
#
_cell.length_a   1.000
_cell.length_b   1.000
_cell.length_c   1.000
_cell.angle_alpha   90.00
_cell.angle_beta   90.00
_cell.angle_gamma   90.00
#
_symmetry.space_group_name_H-M   'P 1'
#
loop_
_entity.id
_entity.type
_entity.pdbx_description
1 polymer ?
#
loop_
_entity_poly.entity_id
_entity_poly.type
_entity_poly.pdbx_seq_one_letter_code
_entity_poly.pdbx_strand_id
1 'polypeptide(L)'
;MGSSGTPPNLPPAFDSESTVRVVEDNSIAGTRVGVPVSATEPEGENDTLVYSLSGPDASYFTVDNIGQLRVGSQRLRDRNIKSFYRVVVEVADQRNEEGDADSLVDDEIEVFVAVTDVHTDVGVCGRSEAAQRALLAATTGEADCADVTPEDLLMVGGVLVTGNDVTTLSRGDFRGVAMRSLGIENTKLTTLPAGLFEGVVDIVSFSISENADLTSVEAGLFDGLTFPIATMHLNENGLTSLPAGLFQGMRVNDLNMRGNADLVFTDGMFSGLTIVGGTLNLQNSGLSTLPAGLFQGIRTNTDTLRIDLTPGRGSLRNPGPPVQSESGDGGDARGAG
;
A
#
# COMPACT_ATOMS: atom_id res chain seq x y z
N MET A 1 -61.84 41.74 -16.32
CA MET A 1 -60.91 40.81 -17.00
C MET A 1 -59.66 40.72 -16.14
N GLY A 2 -59.67 39.83 -15.15
CA GLY A 2 -58.45 39.45 -14.44
C GLY A 2 -58.26 37.98 -14.76
N SER A 3 -57.43 37.69 -15.76
CA SER A 3 -56.96 36.33 -16.01
C SER A 3 -56.13 35.95 -14.78
N SER A 4 -56.74 35.20 -13.86
CA SER A 4 -56.01 34.43 -12.86
C SER A 4 -55.44 33.22 -13.58
N GLY A 5 -54.41 33.44 -14.38
CA GLY A 5 -53.56 32.35 -14.84
C GLY A 5 -52.87 31.80 -13.61
N THR A 6 -53.06 30.51 -13.33
CA THR A 6 -52.16 29.75 -12.47
C THR A 6 -50.72 30.05 -12.93
N PRO A 7 -49.75 30.24 -12.02
CA PRO A 7 -48.35 30.34 -12.42
C PRO A 7 -47.99 29.18 -13.36
N PRO A 8 -47.21 29.42 -14.44
CA PRO A 8 -46.75 28.34 -15.32
C PRO A 8 -45.88 27.38 -14.51
N ASN A 9 -45.93 26.08 -14.82
CA ASN A 9 -45.07 25.06 -14.21
C ASN A 9 -43.73 25.04 -14.95
N LEU A 10 -42.64 25.31 -14.25
CA LEU A 10 -41.29 25.30 -14.81
C LEU A 10 -40.63 23.93 -14.59
N PRO A 11 -40.00 23.36 -15.63
CA PRO A 11 -39.39 22.04 -15.53
C PRO A 11 -38.21 22.01 -14.54
N PRO A 12 -37.99 20.88 -13.86
CA PRO A 12 -36.82 20.66 -13.03
C PRO A 12 -35.55 20.60 -13.87
N ALA A 13 -34.42 21.02 -13.29
CA ALA A 13 -33.14 21.05 -14.00
C ALA A 13 -31.96 20.59 -13.14
N PHE A 14 -30.97 19.98 -13.78
CA PHE A 14 -29.66 19.69 -13.18
C PHE A 14 -28.72 20.90 -13.27
N ASP A 15 -27.85 21.06 -12.28
CA ASP A 15 -26.89 22.18 -12.25
C ASP A 15 -25.75 22.07 -13.29
N SER A 16 -25.66 20.94 -14.00
CA SER A 16 -24.57 20.62 -14.92
C SER A 16 -24.96 19.53 -15.92
N GLU A 17 -24.37 19.56 -17.12
CA GLU A 17 -24.54 18.55 -18.16
C GLU A 17 -23.91 17.18 -17.83
N SER A 18 -22.88 17.17 -16.96
CA SER A 18 -22.23 15.91 -16.56
C SER A 18 -21.60 15.97 -15.18
N THR A 19 -21.48 14.80 -14.55
CA THR A 19 -20.81 14.65 -13.26
C THR A 19 -20.10 13.30 -13.12
N VAL A 20 -19.12 13.24 -12.21
CA VAL A 20 -18.47 11.97 -11.83
C VAL A 20 -19.03 11.46 -10.52
N ARG A 21 -19.22 10.15 -10.42
CA ARG A 21 -19.43 9.42 -9.16
C ARG A 21 -18.41 8.32 -9.04
N VAL A 22 -18.14 7.90 -7.81
CA VAL A 22 -17.17 6.85 -7.51
C VAL A 22 -17.89 5.72 -6.80
N VAL A 23 -17.57 4.49 -7.17
CA VAL A 23 -18.04 3.28 -6.51
C VAL A 23 -16.96 2.21 -6.57
N GLU A 24 -16.97 1.37 -5.56
CA GLU A 24 -16.04 0.26 -5.37
C GLU A 24 -16.34 -0.87 -6.37
N ASP A 25 -15.31 -1.51 -6.93
CA ASP A 25 -15.49 -2.73 -7.72
C ASP A 25 -16.09 -3.86 -6.87
N ASN A 26 -16.73 -4.83 -7.53
CA ASN A 26 -17.46 -5.93 -6.87
C ASN A 26 -18.56 -5.52 -5.86
N SER A 27 -18.92 -4.23 -5.79
CA SER A 27 -20.02 -3.72 -4.99
C SER A 27 -21.30 -4.54 -5.18
N ILE A 28 -21.93 -4.91 -4.08
CA ILE A 28 -23.19 -5.66 -4.09
C ILE A 28 -24.36 -4.77 -4.49
N ALA A 29 -25.45 -5.39 -4.98
CA ALA A 29 -26.68 -4.70 -5.30
C ALA A 29 -27.19 -3.85 -4.12
N GLY A 30 -27.58 -2.61 -4.40
CA GLY A 30 -28.06 -1.63 -3.42
C GLY A 30 -26.97 -0.71 -2.85
N THR A 31 -25.69 -0.98 -3.10
CA THR A 31 -24.57 -0.11 -2.69
C THR A 31 -24.72 1.29 -3.29
N ARG A 32 -24.51 2.35 -2.50
CA ARG A 32 -24.62 3.75 -2.97
C ARG A 32 -23.45 4.13 -3.87
N VAL A 33 -23.74 4.82 -4.96
CA VAL A 33 -22.75 5.31 -5.93
C VAL A 33 -22.55 6.82 -5.70
N GLY A 34 -21.59 7.16 -4.85
CA GLY A 34 -21.34 8.54 -4.41
C GLY A 34 -22.57 9.23 -3.81
N VAL A 35 -22.58 10.58 -3.87
CA VAL A 35 -23.71 11.40 -3.43
C VAL A 35 -24.86 11.39 -4.45
N PRO A 36 -26.10 11.75 -4.08
CA PRO A 36 -27.21 11.84 -5.04
C PRO A 36 -26.91 12.80 -6.20
N VAL A 37 -27.54 12.52 -7.35
CA VAL A 37 -27.58 13.41 -8.52
C VAL A 37 -28.98 14.03 -8.52
N SER A 38 -29.13 15.14 -7.81
CA SER A 38 -30.43 15.76 -7.58
C SER A 38 -30.64 16.93 -8.53
N ALA A 39 -31.83 17.00 -9.13
CA ALA A 39 -32.32 18.16 -9.86
C ALA A 39 -32.93 19.18 -8.91
N THR A 40 -32.99 20.43 -9.36
CA THR A 40 -33.55 21.56 -8.62
C THR A 40 -34.88 21.97 -9.25
N GLU A 41 -35.92 22.05 -8.43
CA GLU A 41 -37.21 22.65 -8.79
C GLU A 41 -37.11 24.18 -8.67
N PRO A 42 -37.27 24.95 -9.77
CA PRO A 42 -37.08 26.40 -9.74
C PRO A 42 -38.19 27.14 -8.97
N GLU A 43 -39.35 26.51 -8.77
CA GLU A 43 -40.56 27.15 -8.24
C GLU A 43 -40.71 27.04 -6.73
N GLY A 44 -39.95 26.12 -6.12
CA GLY A 44 -40.08 25.80 -4.69
C GLY A 44 -41.43 25.15 -4.33
N GLU A 45 -42.26 24.83 -5.33
CA GLU A 45 -43.37 23.90 -5.21
C GLU A 45 -42.78 22.49 -4.97
N ASN A 46 -43.46 21.68 -4.17
CA ASN A 46 -42.92 20.40 -3.71
C ASN A 46 -43.34 19.28 -4.68
N ASP A 47 -43.14 19.51 -5.97
CA ASP A 47 -43.49 18.55 -7.01
C ASP A 47 -42.70 17.26 -6.82
N THR A 48 -43.37 16.16 -7.15
CA THR A 48 -42.80 14.84 -6.91
C THR A 48 -41.93 14.48 -8.09
N LEU A 49 -40.65 14.81 -7.98
CA LEU A 49 -39.64 14.44 -8.96
C LEU A 49 -39.56 12.91 -9.12
N VAL A 50 -39.61 12.48 -10.37
CA VAL A 50 -39.41 11.10 -10.78
C VAL A 50 -38.11 10.99 -11.56
N TYR A 51 -37.23 10.12 -11.07
CA TYR A 51 -35.94 9.84 -11.68
C TYR A 51 -35.99 8.53 -12.46
N SER A 52 -35.45 8.54 -13.67
CA SER A 52 -35.22 7.35 -14.49
C SER A 52 -33.76 7.26 -14.95
N LEU A 53 -33.39 6.09 -15.46
CA LEU A 53 -32.05 5.83 -15.99
C LEU A 53 -32.12 5.39 -17.44
N SER A 54 -31.25 5.96 -18.25
CA SER A 54 -31.03 5.55 -19.64
C SER A 54 -29.53 5.53 -19.98
N GLY A 55 -29.22 5.25 -21.25
CA GLY A 55 -27.85 5.13 -21.72
C GLY A 55 -27.27 3.71 -21.66
N PRO A 56 -25.98 3.55 -22.06
CA PRO A 56 -25.41 2.26 -22.40
C PRO A 56 -25.22 1.31 -21.22
N ASP A 57 -24.99 1.85 -20.01
CA ASP A 57 -24.73 1.06 -18.81
C ASP A 57 -25.86 1.12 -17.77
N ALA A 58 -27.05 1.64 -18.15
CA ALA A 58 -28.17 1.83 -17.22
C ALA A 58 -28.58 0.56 -16.47
N SER A 59 -28.48 -0.62 -17.10
CA SER A 59 -28.86 -1.90 -16.50
C SER A 59 -28.01 -2.31 -15.28
N TYR A 60 -26.84 -1.69 -15.08
CA TYR A 60 -25.97 -1.92 -13.93
C TYR A 60 -26.36 -1.12 -12.70
N PHE A 61 -27.32 -0.19 -12.81
CA PHE A 61 -27.65 0.74 -11.73
C PHE A 61 -29.16 0.85 -11.51
N THR A 62 -29.51 1.38 -10.36
CA THR A 62 -30.85 1.88 -10.05
C THR A 62 -30.74 3.30 -9.52
N VAL A 63 -31.83 4.05 -9.63
CA VAL A 63 -31.96 5.39 -9.05
C VAL A 63 -33.20 5.41 -8.15
N ASP A 64 -33.10 6.06 -7.00
CA ASP A 64 -34.25 6.30 -6.13
C ASP A 64 -34.84 7.71 -6.33
N ASN A 65 -35.89 8.02 -5.58
CA ASN A 65 -36.67 9.26 -5.72
C ASN A 65 -35.93 10.54 -5.27
N ILE A 66 -34.69 10.44 -4.80
CA ILE A 66 -33.84 11.61 -4.49
C ILE A 66 -32.64 11.72 -5.46
N GLY A 67 -32.62 10.91 -6.52
CA GLY A 67 -31.50 10.85 -7.45
C GLY A 67 -30.29 10.08 -6.92
N GLN A 68 -30.42 9.27 -5.85
CA GLN A 68 -29.31 8.44 -5.39
C GLN A 68 -29.16 7.23 -6.31
N LEU A 69 -28.06 7.22 -7.05
CA LEU A 69 -27.61 6.05 -7.78
C LEU A 69 -27.18 4.94 -6.82
N ARG A 70 -27.56 3.71 -7.15
CA ARG A 70 -27.15 2.48 -6.48
C ARG A 70 -26.75 1.42 -7.50
N VAL A 71 -25.88 0.50 -7.09
CA VAL A 71 -25.58 -0.68 -7.90
C VAL A 71 -26.84 -1.53 -8.05
N GLY A 72 -27.17 -1.87 -9.30
CA GLY A 72 -28.33 -2.67 -9.66
C GLY A 72 -28.15 -4.15 -9.36
N SER A 73 -29.05 -4.98 -9.88
CA SER A 73 -28.97 -6.44 -9.73
C SER A 73 -27.77 -7.04 -10.46
N GLN A 74 -27.30 -6.37 -11.51
CA GLN A 74 -26.10 -6.75 -12.23
C GLN A 74 -24.86 -6.23 -11.52
N ARG A 75 -23.97 -7.14 -11.13
CA ARG A 75 -22.68 -6.79 -10.50
C ARG A 75 -21.81 -5.95 -11.43
N LEU A 76 -21.16 -4.94 -10.87
CA LEU A 76 -20.09 -4.21 -11.55
C LEU A 76 -18.92 -5.15 -11.85
N ARG A 77 -18.22 -4.89 -12.94
CA ARG A 77 -17.04 -5.61 -13.39
C ARG A 77 -15.82 -5.10 -12.64
N ASP A 78 -14.82 -5.96 -12.58
CA ASP A 78 -13.47 -5.63 -12.15
C ASP A 78 -12.94 -4.38 -12.89
N ARG A 79 -12.23 -3.50 -12.17
CA ARG A 79 -11.70 -2.23 -12.71
C ARG A 79 -10.76 -2.45 -13.90
N ASN A 80 -10.01 -3.54 -13.93
CA ASN A 80 -9.10 -3.90 -15.03
C ASN A 80 -9.85 -4.34 -16.30
N ILE A 81 -11.12 -4.73 -16.17
CA ILE A 81 -11.99 -5.08 -17.30
C ILE A 81 -12.77 -3.85 -17.76
N LYS A 82 -13.34 -3.10 -16.82
CA LYS A 82 -14.10 -1.88 -17.10
C LYS A 82 -13.92 -0.88 -15.96
N SER A 83 -13.10 0.13 -16.23
CA SER A 83 -12.69 1.15 -15.24
C SER A 83 -13.71 2.27 -15.03
N PHE A 84 -14.72 2.37 -15.89
CA PHE A 84 -15.81 3.32 -15.75
C PHE A 84 -17.09 2.86 -16.45
N TYR A 85 -18.24 3.33 -15.96
CA TYR A 85 -19.56 3.16 -16.56
C TYR A 85 -20.17 4.50 -16.93
N ARG A 86 -21.02 4.50 -17.95
CA ARG A 86 -21.71 5.70 -18.45
C ARG A 86 -23.22 5.51 -18.39
N VAL A 87 -23.88 6.27 -17.53
CA VAL A 87 -25.34 6.26 -17.34
C VAL A 87 -25.88 7.68 -17.49
N VAL A 88 -27.09 7.82 -18.03
CA VAL A 88 -27.82 9.09 -18.09
C VAL A 88 -28.90 9.03 -17.01
N VAL A 89 -28.94 10.05 -16.16
CA VAL A 89 -30.01 10.24 -15.16
C VAL A 89 -30.98 11.26 -15.76
N GLU A 90 -32.24 10.87 -15.82
CA GLU A 90 -33.33 11.69 -16.35
C GLU A 90 -34.24 12.10 -15.18
N VAL A 91 -34.81 13.30 -15.25
CA VAL A 91 -35.79 13.78 -14.27
C VAL A 91 -37.06 14.26 -14.96
N ALA A 92 -38.20 14.02 -14.33
CA ALA A 92 -39.48 14.58 -14.69
C ALA A 92 -40.27 15.00 -13.44
N ASP A 93 -41.02 16.10 -13.49
CA ASP A 93 -41.95 16.53 -12.42
C ASP A 93 -43.39 15.98 -12.59
N GLN A 94 -43.62 15.27 -13.70
CA GLN A 94 -44.92 14.74 -14.16
C GLN A 94 -45.94 15.79 -14.61
N ARG A 95 -45.50 16.97 -15.02
CA ARG A 95 -46.34 18.07 -15.47
C ARG A 95 -45.78 18.69 -16.75
N ASN A 96 -46.65 19.29 -17.56
CA ASN A 96 -46.24 20.14 -18.67
C ASN A 96 -46.22 21.62 -18.24
N GLU A 97 -45.84 22.54 -19.14
CA GLU A 97 -45.79 23.99 -18.86
C GLU A 97 -47.13 24.58 -18.35
N GLU A 98 -48.26 23.97 -18.74
CA GLU A 98 -49.59 24.35 -18.28
C GLU A 98 -50.01 23.73 -16.93
N GLY A 99 -49.20 22.84 -16.35
CA GLY A 99 -49.45 22.14 -15.09
C GLY A 99 -50.38 20.93 -15.21
N ASP A 100 -50.69 20.49 -16.43
CA ASP A 100 -51.41 19.24 -16.71
C ASP A 100 -50.46 18.04 -16.60
N ALA A 101 -51.00 16.84 -16.35
CA ALA A 101 -50.18 15.64 -16.18
C ALA A 101 -49.40 15.29 -17.47
N ASP A 102 -48.09 15.13 -17.32
CA ASP A 102 -47.16 14.73 -18.37
C ASP A 102 -46.22 13.63 -17.84
N SER A 103 -45.59 12.89 -18.72
CA SER A 103 -44.56 11.88 -18.39
C SER A 103 -43.31 12.03 -19.24
N LEU A 104 -43.18 13.15 -19.96
CA LEU A 104 -41.98 13.47 -20.70
C LEU A 104 -40.83 13.77 -19.73
N VAL A 105 -39.62 13.51 -20.20
CA VAL A 105 -38.39 13.86 -19.47
C VAL A 105 -38.15 15.36 -19.65
N ASP A 106 -37.91 16.04 -18.55
CA ASP A 106 -37.69 17.49 -18.51
C ASP A 106 -36.22 17.85 -18.70
N ASP A 107 -35.33 17.10 -18.03
CA ASP A 107 -33.90 17.30 -18.12
C ASP A 107 -33.12 15.99 -17.93
N GLU A 108 -31.89 15.96 -18.42
CA GLU A 108 -31.00 14.81 -18.32
C GLU A 108 -29.56 15.22 -17.97
N ILE A 109 -28.86 14.35 -17.23
CA ILE A 109 -27.44 14.53 -16.89
C ILE A 109 -26.65 13.25 -17.14
N GLU A 110 -25.48 13.42 -17.75
CA GLU A 110 -24.54 12.34 -17.96
C GLU A 110 -23.69 12.06 -16.71
N VAL A 111 -23.76 10.83 -16.20
CA VAL A 111 -22.99 10.41 -15.02
C VAL A 111 -21.90 9.41 -15.42
N PHE A 112 -20.65 9.81 -15.21
CA PHE A 112 -19.50 8.92 -15.31
C PHE A 112 -19.26 8.27 -13.94
N VAL A 113 -19.56 6.98 -13.84
CA VAL A 113 -19.30 6.20 -12.62
C VAL A 113 -17.92 5.57 -12.73
N ALA A 114 -16.94 6.20 -12.09
CA ALA A 114 -15.58 5.68 -11.98
C ALA A 114 -15.55 4.52 -10.99
N VAL A 115 -14.98 3.40 -11.42
CA VAL A 115 -14.80 2.22 -10.57
C VAL A 115 -13.46 2.34 -9.88
N THR A 116 -13.48 2.40 -8.55
CA THR A 116 -12.28 2.26 -7.72
C THR A 116 -12.12 0.81 -7.33
N ASP A 117 -10.92 0.30 -7.50
CA ASP A 117 -10.56 -1.03 -7.03
C ASP A 117 -10.69 -1.06 -5.50
N VAL A 118 -11.52 -1.96 -5.00
CA VAL A 118 -11.63 -2.23 -3.56
C VAL A 118 -11.24 -3.65 -3.22
N HIS A 119 -11.05 -4.56 -4.18
CA HIS A 119 -10.54 -5.91 -3.96
C HIS A 119 -9.93 -6.62 -5.20
N THR A 120 -9.10 -5.97 -6.01
CA THR A 120 -8.49 -6.55 -7.22
C THR A 120 -6.98 -6.31 -7.31
N ASP A 121 -6.28 -6.87 -6.32
CA ASP A 121 -4.91 -7.43 -6.47
C ASP A 121 -4.59 -8.40 -5.31
N VAL A 122 -5.60 -9.13 -4.82
CA VAL A 122 -5.38 -10.20 -3.82
C VAL A 122 -5.42 -11.59 -4.43
N GLY A 123 -5.75 -11.74 -5.71
CA GLY A 123 -5.65 -13.04 -6.39
C GLY A 123 -4.23 -13.60 -6.34
N VAL A 124 -4.10 -14.93 -6.30
CA VAL A 124 -2.78 -15.58 -6.16
C VAL A 124 -2.11 -15.83 -7.51
N CYS A 125 -2.88 -16.02 -8.59
CA CYS A 125 -2.34 -16.40 -9.91
C CYS A 125 -1.50 -15.34 -10.61
N GLY A 126 -1.63 -14.06 -10.24
CA GLY A 126 -0.85 -12.96 -10.83
C GLY A 126 0.49 -12.69 -10.14
N ARG A 127 0.76 -13.41 -9.05
CA ARG A 127 1.97 -13.24 -8.22
C ARG A 127 3.15 -14.00 -8.83
N SER A 128 4.36 -13.77 -8.33
CA SER A 128 5.50 -14.61 -8.74
C SER A 128 5.22 -16.09 -8.48
N GLU A 129 5.78 -16.99 -9.28
CA GLU A 129 5.59 -18.45 -9.11
C GLU A 129 5.93 -18.91 -7.70
N ALA A 130 6.97 -18.32 -7.11
CA ALA A 130 7.39 -18.59 -5.74
C ALA A 130 6.35 -18.16 -4.70
N ALA A 131 5.78 -16.96 -4.84
CA ALA A 131 4.71 -16.47 -3.97
C ALA A 131 3.43 -17.27 -4.16
N GLN A 132 3.04 -17.58 -5.40
CA GLN A 132 1.89 -18.43 -5.70
C GLN A 132 2.01 -19.79 -5.02
N ARG A 133 3.16 -20.46 -5.17
CA ARG A 133 3.44 -21.76 -4.53
C ARG A 133 3.39 -21.67 -3.01
N ALA A 134 3.99 -20.64 -2.43
CA ALA A 134 4.04 -20.46 -0.99
C ALA A 134 2.65 -20.18 -0.39
N LEU A 135 1.83 -19.39 -1.08
CA LEU A 135 0.48 -19.05 -0.64
C LEU A 135 -0.47 -20.22 -0.78
N LEU A 136 -0.41 -20.95 -1.91
CA LEU A 136 -1.18 -22.20 -2.08
C LEU A 136 -0.85 -23.23 -1.01
N ALA A 137 0.43 -23.35 -0.63
CA ALA A 137 0.85 -24.24 0.44
C ALA A 137 0.34 -23.79 1.82
N ALA A 138 0.10 -22.48 2.01
CA ALA A 138 -0.34 -21.91 3.26
C ALA A 138 -1.88 -21.84 3.39
N THR A 139 -2.61 -21.80 2.27
CA THR A 139 -4.07 -21.89 2.22
C THR A 139 -4.50 -23.36 2.17
N THR A 140 -5.12 -23.87 3.23
CA THR A 140 -5.49 -25.30 3.31
C THR A 140 -6.54 -25.69 2.29
N GLY A 141 -6.20 -26.56 1.33
CA GLY A 141 -7.18 -27.28 0.50
C GLY A 141 -7.26 -26.83 -0.95
N GLU A 142 -6.66 -25.70 -1.31
CA GLU A 142 -6.70 -25.18 -2.68
C GLU A 142 -5.58 -25.76 -3.54
N ALA A 143 -5.96 -26.42 -4.64
CA ALA A 143 -5.02 -26.99 -5.60
C ALA A 143 -4.64 -26.00 -6.71
N ASP A 144 -5.48 -25.00 -6.95
CA ASP A 144 -5.31 -23.98 -7.97
C ASP A 144 -5.33 -22.59 -7.34
N CYS A 145 -4.48 -21.69 -7.83
CA CYS A 145 -4.42 -20.30 -7.37
C CYS A 145 -5.71 -19.53 -7.65
N ALA A 146 -6.52 -20.00 -8.60
CA ALA A 146 -7.80 -19.39 -8.94
C ALA A 146 -8.86 -19.64 -7.86
N ASP A 147 -8.68 -20.68 -7.05
CA ASP A 147 -9.60 -21.06 -5.99
C ASP A 147 -9.33 -20.32 -4.67
N VAL A 148 -8.16 -19.65 -4.54
CA VAL A 148 -7.81 -18.89 -3.35
C VAL A 148 -8.61 -17.58 -3.28
N THR A 149 -9.47 -17.49 -2.28
CA THR A 149 -10.28 -16.29 -2.00
C THR A 149 -9.56 -15.30 -1.10
N PRO A 150 -9.98 -14.02 -1.06
CA PRO A 150 -9.49 -13.05 -0.08
C PRO A 150 -9.67 -13.54 1.37
N GLU A 151 -10.76 -14.24 1.68
CA GLU A 151 -11.00 -14.81 3.00
C GLU A 151 -9.95 -15.86 3.38
N ASP A 152 -9.49 -16.68 2.44
CA ASP A 152 -8.42 -17.65 2.67
C ASP A 152 -7.10 -16.96 3.02
N LEU A 153 -6.81 -15.84 2.35
CA LEU A 153 -5.61 -15.05 2.60
C LEU A 153 -5.62 -14.36 3.97
N LEU A 154 -6.79 -14.15 4.56
CA LEU A 154 -6.91 -13.67 5.94
C LEU A 154 -6.63 -14.76 6.99
N MET A 155 -6.51 -16.03 6.58
CA MET A 155 -6.30 -17.18 7.46
C MET A 155 -4.89 -17.82 7.34
N VAL A 156 -4.06 -17.34 6.42
CA VAL A 156 -2.75 -17.92 6.06
C VAL A 156 -1.82 -18.15 7.26
N GLY A 157 -1.76 -17.22 8.22
CA GLY A 157 -1.02 -17.39 9.48
C GLY A 157 0.51 -17.36 9.33
N GLY A 158 1.10 -18.15 8.43
CA GLY A 158 2.52 -18.12 8.11
C GLY A 158 2.82 -18.55 6.67
N VAL A 159 3.79 -17.90 6.05
CA VAL A 159 4.22 -18.17 4.66
C VAL A 159 5.70 -18.55 4.65
N LEU A 160 6.06 -19.58 3.88
CA LEU A 160 7.44 -19.99 3.65
C LEU A 160 7.75 -20.01 2.15
N VAL A 161 8.64 -19.14 1.71
CA VAL A 161 9.25 -19.15 0.39
C VAL A 161 10.62 -19.82 0.50
N THR A 162 10.78 -20.94 -0.19
CA THR A 162 12.05 -21.66 -0.23
C THR A 162 12.25 -22.38 -1.55
N GLY A 163 13.50 -22.72 -1.86
CA GLY A 163 13.88 -23.50 -3.03
C GLY A 163 14.91 -22.78 -3.89
N ASN A 164 15.85 -23.56 -4.42
CA ASN A 164 16.91 -23.08 -5.30
C ASN A 164 16.43 -22.67 -6.71
N ASP A 165 15.15 -22.86 -7.00
CA ASP A 165 14.48 -22.39 -8.22
C ASP A 165 13.88 -20.98 -8.06
N VAL A 166 13.76 -20.48 -6.83
CA VAL A 166 13.26 -19.14 -6.54
C VAL A 166 14.32 -18.09 -6.88
N THR A 167 14.16 -17.42 -8.02
CA THR A 167 15.10 -16.40 -8.52
C THR A 167 14.56 -14.98 -8.44
N THR A 168 13.23 -14.83 -8.31
CA THR A 168 12.55 -13.54 -8.25
C THR A 168 11.35 -13.60 -7.31
N LEU A 169 11.12 -12.48 -6.62
CA LEU A 169 9.84 -12.10 -6.03
C LEU A 169 9.44 -10.75 -6.63
N SER A 170 8.15 -10.45 -6.63
CA SER A 170 7.57 -9.24 -7.22
C SER A 170 6.93 -8.36 -6.15
N ARG A 171 6.83 -7.07 -6.44
CA ARG A 171 6.06 -6.13 -5.64
C ARG A 171 4.63 -6.65 -5.44
N GLY A 172 4.11 -6.55 -4.22
CA GLY A 172 2.74 -6.96 -3.91
C GLY A 172 2.51 -8.48 -3.88
N ASP A 173 3.56 -9.31 -3.97
CA ASP A 173 3.44 -10.78 -3.89
C ASP A 173 2.74 -11.26 -2.61
N PHE A 174 2.70 -10.45 -1.55
CA PHE A 174 2.02 -10.74 -0.30
C PHE A 174 0.89 -9.77 0.03
N ARG A 175 0.43 -8.98 -0.95
CA ARG A 175 -0.65 -8.00 -0.75
C ARG A 175 -1.93 -8.70 -0.29
N GLY A 176 -2.56 -8.10 0.74
CA GLY A 176 -3.80 -8.54 1.38
C GLY A 176 -3.72 -9.89 2.09
N VAL A 177 -2.51 -10.41 2.33
CA VAL A 177 -2.33 -11.62 3.13
C VAL A 177 -2.19 -11.24 4.60
N ALA A 178 -3.02 -11.84 5.46
CA ALA A 178 -2.85 -11.75 6.91
C ALA A 178 -1.95 -12.91 7.37
N MET A 179 -0.71 -12.56 7.74
CA MET A 179 0.28 -13.53 8.19
C MET A 179 1.00 -13.00 9.43
N ARG A 180 1.27 -13.87 10.40
CA ARG A 180 2.07 -13.56 11.58
C ARG A 180 3.57 -13.72 11.32
N SER A 181 3.94 -14.64 10.43
CA SER A 181 5.33 -14.95 10.12
C SER A 181 5.58 -15.18 8.63
N LEU A 182 6.65 -14.57 8.11
CA LEU A 182 7.18 -14.85 6.76
C LEU A 182 8.60 -15.42 6.85
N GLY A 183 8.87 -16.52 6.16
CA GLY A 183 10.21 -17.05 5.91
C GLY A 183 10.57 -16.97 4.43
N ILE A 184 11.73 -16.43 4.09
CA ILE A 184 12.33 -16.47 2.75
C ILE A 184 13.73 -17.06 2.92
N GLU A 185 13.88 -18.35 2.59
CA GLU A 185 15.05 -19.13 2.99
C GLU A 185 15.56 -20.02 1.87
N ASN A 186 16.89 -20.15 1.74
CA ASN A 186 17.52 -21.07 0.79
C ASN A 186 17.05 -20.86 -0.67
N THR A 187 17.05 -19.60 -1.12
CA THR A 187 16.67 -19.19 -2.48
C THR A 187 17.86 -18.75 -3.35
N LYS A 188 17.60 -18.50 -4.63
CA LYS A 188 18.52 -17.89 -5.60
C LYS A 188 18.16 -16.44 -5.92
N LEU A 189 17.48 -15.77 -4.99
CA LEU A 189 17.19 -14.34 -5.07
C LEU A 189 18.50 -13.55 -5.03
N THR A 190 18.62 -12.56 -5.91
CA THR A 190 19.76 -11.63 -5.92
C THR A 190 19.42 -10.27 -5.32
N THR A 191 18.13 -9.94 -5.29
CA THR A 191 17.54 -8.74 -4.69
C THR A 191 16.13 -9.02 -4.18
N LEU A 192 15.58 -8.10 -3.38
CA LEU A 192 14.17 -8.07 -3.00
C LEU A 192 13.55 -6.73 -3.43
N PRO A 193 12.37 -6.74 -4.05
CA PRO A 193 11.75 -5.54 -4.61
C PRO A 193 11.12 -4.63 -3.56
N ALA A 194 11.06 -3.33 -3.85
CA ALA A 194 10.28 -2.38 -3.08
C ALA A 194 8.78 -2.76 -3.10
N GLY A 195 8.09 -2.54 -1.98
CA GLY A 195 6.66 -2.89 -1.86
C GLY A 195 6.38 -4.40 -1.82
N LEU A 196 7.37 -5.24 -1.53
CA LEU A 196 7.13 -6.67 -1.27
C LEU A 196 6.15 -6.90 -0.10
N PHE A 197 6.24 -6.05 0.93
CA PHE A 197 5.37 -6.08 2.12
C PHE A 197 4.14 -5.16 2.01
N GLU A 198 3.88 -4.57 0.83
CA GLU A 198 2.76 -3.65 0.62
C GLU A 198 1.42 -4.37 0.86
N GLY A 199 0.63 -3.88 1.82
CA GLY A 199 -0.68 -4.45 2.13
C GLY A 199 -0.64 -5.78 2.89
N VAL A 200 0.49 -6.19 3.46
CA VAL A 200 0.56 -7.30 4.42
C VAL A 200 -0.07 -6.87 5.74
N VAL A 201 -0.87 -7.75 6.34
CA VAL A 201 -1.59 -7.48 7.60
C VAL A 201 -1.09 -8.42 8.71
N ASP A 202 -1.02 -7.92 9.95
CA ASP A 202 -0.74 -8.69 11.17
C ASP A 202 0.65 -9.36 11.29
N ILE A 203 1.64 -8.94 10.49
CA ILE A 203 2.99 -9.49 10.57
C ILE A 203 3.69 -9.11 11.88
N VAL A 204 4.21 -10.14 12.56
CA VAL A 204 4.90 -10.01 13.85
C VAL A 204 6.38 -10.36 13.72
N SER A 205 6.72 -11.29 12.84
CA SER A 205 8.10 -11.67 12.57
C SER A 205 8.33 -11.95 11.11
N PHE A 206 9.55 -11.73 10.64
CA PHE A 206 9.98 -12.26 9.36
C PHE A 206 11.46 -12.64 9.37
N SER A 207 11.78 -13.65 8.58
CA SER A 207 13.12 -14.16 8.36
C SER A 207 13.43 -14.18 6.87
N ILE A 208 14.45 -13.43 6.47
CA ILE A 208 15.10 -13.53 5.16
C ILE A 208 16.51 -14.03 5.47
N SER A 209 16.72 -15.34 5.39
CA SER A 209 17.97 -15.95 5.85
C SER A 209 18.46 -17.05 4.93
N GLU A 210 19.77 -17.32 4.95
CA GLU A 210 20.37 -18.39 4.14
C GLU A 210 20.18 -18.18 2.63
N ASN A 211 20.11 -16.93 2.16
CA ASN A 211 20.06 -16.58 0.74
C ASN A 211 21.43 -16.04 0.31
N ALA A 212 22.37 -16.96 0.05
CA ALA A 212 23.77 -16.62 -0.24
C ALA A 212 23.96 -15.70 -1.46
N ASP A 213 23.03 -15.74 -2.42
CA ASP A 213 23.08 -14.92 -3.64
C ASP A 213 22.38 -13.55 -3.47
N LEU A 214 21.69 -13.30 -2.35
CA LEU A 214 20.97 -12.06 -2.06
C LEU A 214 21.97 -10.98 -1.65
N THR A 215 22.36 -10.14 -2.61
CA THR A 215 23.45 -9.17 -2.44
C THR A 215 22.99 -7.74 -2.16
N SER A 216 21.71 -7.44 -2.41
CA SER A 216 21.12 -6.13 -2.23
C SER A 216 19.61 -6.22 -1.95
N VAL A 217 19.01 -5.11 -1.57
CA VAL A 217 17.56 -4.93 -1.47
C VAL A 217 17.20 -3.57 -2.07
N GLU A 218 16.00 -3.42 -2.61
CA GLU A 218 15.54 -2.13 -3.13
C GLU A 218 15.19 -1.15 -2.00
N ALA A 219 15.29 0.15 -2.32
CA ALA A 219 14.90 1.22 -1.40
C ALA A 219 13.38 1.13 -1.12
N GLY A 220 13.00 1.22 0.16
CA GLY A 220 11.60 1.09 0.56
C GLY A 220 11.10 -0.35 0.62
N LEU A 221 11.98 -1.36 0.68
CA LEU A 221 11.58 -2.77 0.89
C LEU A 221 10.61 -2.92 2.07
N PHE A 222 10.89 -2.27 3.20
CA PHE A 222 10.09 -2.37 4.42
C PHE A 222 9.00 -1.28 4.55
N ASP A 223 8.76 -0.51 3.48
CA ASP A 223 7.68 0.48 3.48
C ASP A 223 6.33 -0.22 3.63
N GLY A 224 5.41 0.39 4.39
CA GLY A 224 4.11 -0.21 4.71
C GLY A 224 4.09 -1.10 5.93
N LEU A 225 5.25 -1.50 6.50
CA LEU A 225 5.31 -2.16 7.80
C LEU A 225 5.07 -1.16 8.95
N THR A 226 3.80 -0.88 9.23
CA THR A 226 3.40 0.10 10.26
C THR A 226 3.33 -0.46 11.68
N PHE A 227 3.46 -1.77 11.84
CA PHE A 227 3.34 -2.45 13.12
C PHE A 227 4.71 -2.79 13.73
N PRO A 228 4.84 -2.83 15.07
CA PRO A 228 6.06 -3.31 15.71
C PRO A 228 6.37 -4.77 15.34
N ILE A 229 7.58 -5.01 14.85
CA ILE A 229 8.07 -6.35 14.51
C ILE A 229 8.80 -6.92 15.71
N ALA A 230 8.40 -8.08 16.22
CA ALA A 230 9.09 -8.73 17.31
C ALA A 230 10.50 -9.16 16.89
N THR A 231 10.61 -9.79 15.71
CA THR A 231 11.88 -10.37 15.26
C THR A 231 12.06 -10.16 13.77
N MET A 232 13.18 -9.51 13.40
CA MET A 232 13.60 -9.28 12.03
C MET A 232 14.95 -9.98 11.80
N HIS A 233 14.94 -11.03 10.99
CA HIS A 233 16.15 -11.76 10.60
C HIS A 233 16.51 -11.47 9.15
N LEU A 234 17.73 -10.98 8.93
CA LEU A 234 18.39 -10.74 7.65
C LEU A 234 19.73 -11.48 7.59
N ASN A 235 19.88 -12.57 8.35
CA ASN A 235 21.16 -13.23 8.61
C ASN A 235 21.55 -14.28 7.56
N GLU A 236 22.85 -14.55 7.44
CA GLU A 236 23.44 -15.55 6.55
C GLU A 236 23.00 -15.33 5.09
N ASN A 237 22.92 -14.07 4.65
CA ASN A 237 22.73 -13.69 3.25
C ASN A 237 24.06 -13.15 2.67
N GLY A 238 24.04 -12.78 1.37
CA GLY A 238 25.17 -12.19 0.68
C GLY A 238 25.19 -10.66 0.64
N LEU A 239 24.49 -9.96 1.55
CA LEU A 239 24.26 -8.52 1.43
C LEU A 239 25.60 -7.76 1.43
N THR A 240 25.80 -6.93 0.41
CA THR A 240 27.03 -6.12 0.24
C THR A 240 26.80 -4.65 0.57
N SER A 241 25.56 -4.18 0.41
CA SER A 241 25.14 -2.81 0.70
C SER A 241 23.66 -2.76 1.05
N LEU A 242 23.24 -1.69 1.75
CA LEU A 242 21.85 -1.40 2.03
C LEU A 242 21.48 0.00 1.53
N PRO A 243 20.25 0.21 1.01
CA PRO A 243 19.75 1.54 0.70
C PRO A 243 19.73 2.46 1.94
N ALA A 244 20.01 3.75 1.71
CA ALA A 244 19.87 4.75 2.76
C ALA A 244 18.41 4.82 3.24
N GLY A 245 18.21 4.87 4.56
CA GLY A 245 16.87 4.96 5.15
C GLY A 245 16.04 3.67 5.08
N LEU A 246 16.65 2.52 4.74
CA LEU A 246 15.94 1.23 4.67
C LEU A 246 15.12 0.92 5.93
N PHE A 247 15.60 1.32 7.11
CA PHE A 247 14.94 1.09 8.40
C PHE A 247 14.15 2.29 8.93
N GLN A 248 13.89 3.30 8.10
CA GLN A 248 13.24 4.53 8.53
C GLN A 248 11.84 4.24 9.08
N GLY A 249 11.61 4.57 10.36
CA GLY A 249 10.31 4.37 11.02
C GLY A 249 10.07 2.94 11.53
N MET A 250 10.98 2.00 11.27
CA MET A 250 10.87 0.63 11.75
C MET A 250 10.96 0.57 13.28
N ARG A 251 10.13 -0.28 13.88
CA ARG A 251 10.15 -0.60 15.31
C ARG A 251 10.32 -2.11 15.46
N VAL A 252 11.46 -2.54 15.98
CA VAL A 252 11.81 -3.97 16.12
C VAL A 252 12.20 -4.30 17.57
N ASN A 253 11.99 -5.52 18.06
CA ASN A 253 12.66 -5.93 19.30
C ASN A 253 14.08 -6.40 18.98
N ASP A 254 14.22 -7.34 18.04
CA ASP A 254 15.52 -7.90 17.63
C ASP A 254 15.74 -7.76 16.12
N LEU A 255 16.91 -7.22 15.75
CA LEU A 255 17.41 -7.18 14.37
C LEU A 255 18.68 -8.02 14.27
N ASN A 256 18.60 -9.12 13.52
CA ASN A 256 19.73 -10.00 13.27
C ASN A 256 20.21 -9.87 11.83
N MET A 257 21.41 -9.32 11.64
CA MET A 257 22.08 -9.20 10.35
C MET A 257 23.35 -10.03 10.28
N ARG A 258 23.53 -10.98 11.20
CA ARG A 258 24.71 -11.83 11.29
C ARG A 258 25.06 -12.48 9.95
N GLY A 259 26.33 -12.63 9.64
CA GLY A 259 26.78 -13.48 8.53
C GLY A 259 26.66 -12.83 7.14
N ASN A 260 26.36 -11.53 7.04
CA ASN A 260 26.51 -10.78 5.79
C ASN A 260 27.96 -10.33 5.61
N ALA A 261 28.85 -11.29 5.30
CA ALA A 261 30.29 -11.13 5.45
C ALA A 261 30.92 -10.00 4.59
N ASP A 262 30.26 -9.60 3.51
CA ASP A 262 30.73 -8.56 2.58
C ASP A 262 29.97 -7.22 2.74
N LEU A 263 29.14 -7.09 3.78
CA LEU A 263 28.35 -5.88 4.01
C LEU A 263 29.25 -4.68 4.37
N VAL A 264 29.16 -3.63 3.56
CA VAL A 264 29.85 -2.37 3.81
C VAL A 264 29.01 -1.49 4.73
N PHE A 265 29.48 -1.30 5.96
CA PHE A 265 28.84 -0.41 6.93
C PHE A 265 29.17 1.07 6.67
N THR A 266 28.14 1.91 6.70
CA THR A 266 28.23 3.36 6.46
C THR A 266 27.63 4.15 7.63
N ASP A 267 27.97 5.44 7.73
CA ASP A 267 27.42 6.33 8.74
C ASP A 267 25.89 6.44 8.60
N GLY A 268 25.18 6.36 9.73
CA GLY A 268 23.73 6.49 9.78
C GLY A 268 22.95 5.36 9.11
N MET A 269 23.57 4.22 8.81
CA MET A 269 22.92 3.06 8.15
C MET A 269 21.65 2.59 8.90
N PHE A 270 21.62 2.73 10.22
CA PHE A 270 20.48 2.37 11.08
C PHE A 270 19.62 3.57 11.51
N SER A 271 19.79 4.73 10.87
CA SER A 271 19.02 5.93 11.20
C SER A 271 17.52 5.69 11.03
N GLY A 272 16.74 6.11 12.01
CA GLY A 272 15.28 5.95 12.00
C GLY A 272 14.77 4.61 12.53
N LEU A 273 15.66 3.65 12.80
CA LEU A 273 15.34 2.39 13.46
C LEU A 273 15.06 2.60 14.96
N THR A 274 14.01 1.98 15.47
CA THR A 274 13.73 1.90 16.91
C THR A 274 13.84 0.46 17.40
N ILE A 275 14.74 0.20 18.35
CA ILE A 275 14.92 -1.10 18.99
C ILE A 275 14.24 -1.11 20.36
N VAL A 276 13.26 -2.00 20.53
CA VAL A 276 12.37 -2.09 21.69
C VAL A 276 12.85 -3.22 22.61
N GLY A 277 13.84 -2.93 23.45
CA GLY A 277 14.33 -3.82 24.51
C GLY A 277 15.15 -5.05 24.09
N GLY A 278 15.36 -5.30 22.80
CA GLY A 278 16.15 -6.43 22.30
C GLY A 278 17.53 -6.05 21.75
N THR A 279 17.98 -6.77 20.72
CA THR A 279 19.37 -6.82 20.28
C THR A 279 19.55 -6.43 18.82
N LEU A 280 20.64 -5.70 18.53
CA LEU A 280 21.20 -5.57 17.19
C LEU A 280 22.38 -6.53 17.02
N ASN A 281 22.23 -7.58 16.23
CA ASN A 281 23.28 -8.57 15.99
C ASN A 281 23.96 -8.36 14.63
N LEU A 282 25.24 -7.97 14.65
CA LEU A 282 26.09 -7.73 13.47
C LEU A 282 27.29 -8.67 13.41
N GLN A 283 27.23 -9.80 14.13
CA GLN A 283 28.31 -10.78 14.17
C GLN A 283 28.66 -11.27 12.76
N ASN A 284 29.94 -11.46 12.46
CA ASN A 284 30.42 -12.00 11.17
C ASN A 284 29.91 -11.23 9.93
N SER A 285 29.66 -9.92 10.02
CA SER A 285 29.02 -9.14 8.94
C SER A 285 29.96 -8.20 8.17
N GLY A 286 31.25 -8.54 8.00
CA GLY A 286 32.19 -7.68 7.27
C GLY A 286 32.69 -6.44 8.01
N LEU A 287 32.27 -6.25 9.26
CA LEU A 287 32.68 -5.13 10.12
C LEU A 287 34.18 -5.21 10.45
N SER A 288 35.01 -4.54 9.66
CA SER A 288 36.46 -4.43 9.86
C SER A 288 36.87 -3.18 10.64
N THR A 289 36.11 -2.09 10.45
CA THR A 289 36.20 -0.83 11.16
C THR A 289 34.80 -0.41 11.61
N LEU A 290 34.71 0.39 12.66
CA LEU A 290 33.44 0.91 13.17
C LEU A 290 33.28 2.38 12.74
N PRO A 291 32.42 2.69 11.74
CA PRO A 291 32.14 4.06 11.37
C PRO A 291 31.60 4.86 12.56
N ALA A 292 32.07 6.09 12.75
CA ALA A 292 31.72 6.92 13.90
C ALA A 292 30.21 7.23 13.95
N GLY A 293 29.57 7.30 12.78
CA GLY A 293 28.14 7.54 12.63
C GLY A 293 27.29 6.28 12.56
N LEU A 294 27.84 5.06 12.65
CA LEU A 294 27.11 3.83 12.30
C LEU A 294 25.77 3.69 13.06
N PHE A 295 25.79 3.96 14.36
CA PHE A 295 24.62 3.85 15.23
C PHE A 295 23.89 5.17 15.47
N GLN A 296 24.29 6.25 14.78
CA GLN A 296 23.58 7.52 14.89
C GLN A 296 22.16 7.37 14.36
N GLY A 297 21.19 7.90 15.11
CA GLY A 297 19.78 7.87 14.74
C GLY A 297 19.03 6.59 15.14
N ILE A 298 19.69 5.59 15.75
CA ILE A 298 18.99 4.49 16.42
C ILE A 298 18.29 5.03 17.67
N ARG A 299 17.02 4.64 17.85
CA ARG A 299 16.23 4.93 19.05
C ARG A 299 16.02 3.65 19.84
N THR A 300 15.89 3.77 21.17
CA THR A 300 15.49 2.65 22.02
C THR A 300 14.59 3.14 23.15
N ASN A 301 13.77 2.24 23.70
CA ASN A 301 12.91 2.51 24.87
C ASN A 301 13.54 2.05 26.19
N THR A 302 14.77 1.54 26.16
CA THR A 302 15.53 1.11 27.34
C THR A 302 16.73 2.02 27.56
N ASP A 303 17.28 2.01 28.78
CA ASP A 303 18.50 2.77 29.11
C ASP A 303 19.75 2.21 28.40
N THR A 304 19.68 0.95 27.96
CA THR A 304 20.78 0.25 27.30
C THR A 304 20.32 -0.38 26.00
N LEU A 305 21.15 -0.26 24.95
CA LEU A 305 20.99 -0.99 23.69
C LEU A 305 22.06 -2.09 23.60
N ARG A 306 21.65 -3.34 23.39
CA ARG A 306 22.58 -4.45 23.19
C ARG A 306 22.96 -4.54 21.71
N ILE A 307 24.26 -4.43 21.43
CA ILE A 307 24.83 -4.60 20.08
C ILE A 307 25.85 -5.72 20.13
N ASP A 308 25.57 -6.80 19.40
CA ASP A 308 26.45 -7.95 19.32
C ASP A 308 27.38 -7.82 18.12
N LEU A 309 28.65 -7.53 18.45
CA LEU A 309 29.75 -7.44 17.50
C LEU A 309 30.71 -8.60 17.76
N THR A 310 30.88 -9.48 16.78
CA THR A 310 32.06 -10.36 16.72
C THR A 310 32.59 -10.29 15.30
N PRO A 311 33.78 -9.70 15.08
CA PRO A 311 34.36 -9.68 13.74
C PRO A 311 34.73 -11.10 13.32
N GLY A 312 34.45 -11.48 12.08
CA GLY A 312 34.86 -12.78 11.54
C GLY A 312 36.38 -12.78 11.33
N ARG A 313 37.13 -13.67 11.98
CA ARG A 313 38.60 -13.97 11.89
C ARG A 313 39.61 -12.78 11.86
N GLY A 314 39.20 -11.52 11.71
CA GLY A 314 40.02 -10.32 11.76
C GLY A 314 39.67 -9.47 12.99
N SER A 315 40.63 -8.72 13.51
CA SER A 315 40.42 -7.86 14.69
C SER A 315 39.77 -6.53 14.28
N LEU A 316 38.79 -6.04 15.06
CA LEU A 316 38.24 -4.70 14.89
C LEU A 316 39.35 -3.66 15.10
N ARG A 317 39.66 -2.86 14.07
CA ARG A 317 40.60 -1.76 14.21
C ARG A 317 39.83 -0.50 14.64
N ASN A 318 40.17 0.04 15.80
CA ASN A 318 39.66 1.33 16.26
C ASN A 318 40.18 2.42 15.30
N PRO A 319 39.31 3.21 14.63
CA PRO A 319 39.77 4.37 13.88
C PRO A 319 40.31 5.34 14.93
N GLY A 320 41.64 5.44 15.02
CA GLY A 320 42.29 6.40 15.90
C GLY A 320 41.75 7.82 15.64
N PRO A 321 41.83 8.73 16.62
CA PRO A 321 41.41 10.11 16.42
C PRO A 321 42.10 10.68 15.17
N PRO A 322 41.43 11.57 14.41
CA PRO A 322 42.04 12.19 13.24
C PRO A 322 43.36 12.84 13.68
N VAL A 323 44.45 12.43 13.05
CA VAL A 323 45.77 13.05 13.24
C VAL A 323 45.60 14.52 12.85
N GLN A 324 45.54 15.41 13.83
CA GLN A 324 45.71 16.83 13.57
C GLN A 324 47.13 16.98 13.05
N SER A 325 47.25 17.27 11.76
CA SER A 325 48.50 17.74 11.21
C SER A 325 48.72 19.14 11.75
N GLU A 326 49.52 19.27 12.80
CA GLU A 326 50.12 20.55 13.16
C GLU A 326 51.08 20.94 12.04
N SER A 327 50.56 21.71 11.09
CA SER A 327 51.36 22.58 10.23
C SER A 327 51.40 23.95 10.90
N GLY A 328 52.40 24.14 11.74
CA GLY A 328 52.73 25.42 12.38
C GLY A 328 54.16 25.80 12.06
N ASP A 329 54.41 26.19 10.82
CA ASP A 329 55.63 26.88 10.41
C ASP A 329 55.44 28.40 10.54
N GLY A 330 56.44 29.07 11.10
CA GLY A 330 56.82 30.46 10.81
C GLY A 330 56.04 31.61 11.46
N GLY A 331 56.71 32.37 12.33
CA GLY A 331 56.25 33.72 12.67
C GLY A 331 56.93 34.44 13.83
N ASP A 332 58.24 34.70 13.71
CA ASP A 332 58.99 35.67 14.52
C ASP A 332 58.34 37.07 14.52
N ALA A 333 58.26 37.74 15.68
CA ALA A 333 58.61 39.16 15.84
C ALA A 333 58.46 39.71 17.27
N ARG A 334 59.62 40.13 17.81
CA ARG A 334 59.91 41.36 18.58
C ARG A 334 59.71 41.40 20.11
N GLY A 335 60.85 41.62 20.79
CA GLY A 335 60.93 42.59 21.88
C GLY A 335 62.07 42.37 22.87
N ALA A 336 63.25 42.99 22.64
CA ALA A 336 64.11 43.61 23.67
C ALA A 336 65.45 44.08 23.06
N GLY A 337 65.80 45.36 23.26
CA GLY A 337 67.13 45.93 22.98
C GLY A 337 67.09 47.15 22.08
#